data_AF-A0AAN8IGN5-F1
#
_entry.id   AF-A0AAN8IGN5-F1
#
_cell.length_a   1.000
_cell.length_b   1.000
_cell.length_c   1.000
_cell.angle_alpha   90.00
_cell.angle_beta   90.00
_cell.angle_gamma   90.00
#
_symmetry.space_group_name_H-M   'P 1'
#
loop_
_entity.id
_entity.type
_entity.pdbx_description
1 polymer ?
#
loop_
_entity_poly.entity_id
_entity_poly.type
_entity_poly.pdbx_seq_one_letter_code
_entity_poly.pdbx_strand_id
1 'polypeptide(L)'
;MIHHRRYKREKAAEKFVPLAPSYELVLSHDEPPHIDSTLSVTVEEGQTLRLKCTAGEGIDEQTLKFERELEEIHGKRTPRSVSQHIFNFEDATHSGLYECFARTSSGEEHSRKMRVSTKAVLPGDFVPCPNGDDYCGANGRCGMKNEDKICVCDPGYVGQQCEHLLVKDYLSDSISVTTAKVVAGAGGTLNVALIFLTVLFATLFIKE
;
A
#
# COMPACT_ATOMS: atom_id res chain seq x y z
N MET A 1 33.07 -11.47 42.49
CA MET A 1 33.21 -10.49 41.37
C MET A 1 32.20 -10.67 40.23
N ILE A 2 31.48 -11.80 40.11
CA ILE A 2 30.53 -12.06 39.01
C ILE A 2 29.19 -11.30 39.18
N HIS A 3 28.68 -11.18 40.40
CA HIS A 3 27.42 -10.48 40.67
C HIS A 3 27.46 -8.97 40.38
N HIS A 4 28.62 -8.33 40.53
CA HIS A 4 28.75 -6.89 40.29
C HIS A 4 28.73 -6.54 38.78
N ARG A 5 29.17 -7.46 37.91
CA ARG A 5 29.08 -7.32 36.45
C ARG A 5 27.65 -7.46 35.93
N ARG A 6 26.82 -8.32 36.54
CA ARG A 6 25.41 -8.53 36.14
C ARG A 6 24.55 -7.31 36.46
N TYR A 7 24.70 -6.79 37.68
CA TYR A 7 24.04 -5.55 38.12
C TYR A 7 24.41 -4.33 37.25
N LYS A 8 25.67 -4.25 36.78
CA LYS A 8 26.13 -3.18 35.88
C LYS A 8 25.59 -3.31 34.44
N ARG A 9 25.25 -4.52 33.99
CA ARG A 9 24.63 -4.78 32.68
C ARG A 9 23.13 -4.47 32.68
N GLU A 10 22.43 -4.82 33.75
CA GLU A 10 21.00 -4.50 33.95
C GLU A 10 20.78 -2.98 34.05
N LYS A 11 21.64 -2.26 34.78
CA LYS A 11 21.60 -0.79 34.88
C LYS A 11 22.01 -0.06 33.60
N ALA A 12 22.65 -0.74 32.65
CA ALA A 12 22.97 -0.19 31.34
C ALA A 12 21.82 -0.37 30.33
N ALA A 13 20.87 -1.28 30.58
CA ALA A 13 19.67 -1.46 29.76
C ALA A 13 18.60 -0.39 30.02
N GLU A 14 18.64 0.30 31.16
CA GLU A 14 17.66 1.33 31.56
C GLU A 14 17.83 2.70 30.85
N LYS A 15 18.75 2.84 29.89
CA LYS A 15 19.03 4.12 29.20
C LYS A 15 18.65 4.16 27.72
N PHE A 16 17.99 3.13 27.20
CA PHE A 16 17.50 3.14 25.83
C PHE A 16 16.00 3.39 25.85
N VAL A 17 15.61 4.58 25.40
CA VAL A 17 14.21 4.86 25.10
C VAL A 17 13.89 4.15 23.79
N PRO A 18 13.01 3.14 23.75
CA PRO A 18 12.62 2.51 22.50
C PRO A 18 11.95 3.58 21.64
N LEU A 19 12.60 3.97 20.55
CA LEU A 19 12.03 4.88 19.57
C LEU A 19 11.08 4.07 18.69
N ALA A 20 9.85 4.57 18.53
CA ALA A 20 8.91 4.00 17.58
C ALA A 20 9.52 4.01 16.17
N PRO A 21 9.39 2.92 15.39
CA PRO A 21 9.84 2.91 14.01
C PRO A 21 9.16 4.03 13.21
N SER A 22 9.93 4.64 12.32
CA SER A 22 9.46 5.71 11.44
C SER A 22 9.57 5.25 10.00
N TYR A 23 8.45 5.24 9.28
CA TYR A 23 8.38 4.95 7.85
C TYR A 23 8.14 6.26 7.09
N GLU A 24 8.95 6.51 6.06
CA GLU A 24 8.99 7.81 5.41
C GLU A 24 8.94 7.70 3.88
N LEU A 25 8.03 8.46 3.28
CA LEU A 25 7.99 8.74 1.84
C LEU A 25 8.68 10.07 1.60
N VAL A 26 9.77 10.05 0.85
CA VAL A 26 10.51 11.26 0.46
C VAL A 26 10.29 11.50 -1.02
N LEU A 27 9.69 12.64 -1.37
CA LEU A 27 9.57 13.08 -2.76
C LEU A 27 10.82 13.82 -3.19
N SER A 28 11.29 13.56 -4.40
CA SER A 28 12.43 14.26 -4.99
C SER A 28 12.14 14.56 -6.45
N HIS A 29 12.53 15.74 -6.91
CA HIS A 29 12.43 16.12 -8.33
C HIS A 29 13.26 15.18 -9.23
N ASP A 30 14.42 14.72 -8.74
CA ASP A 30 15.35 13.90 -9.54
C ASP A 30 14.89 12.45 -9.69
N GLU A 31 13.89 12.05 -8.90
CA GLU A 31 13.28 10.74 -9.01
C GLU A 31 12.08 10.78 -9.97
N PRO A 32 11.81 9.69 -10.71
CA PRO A 32 10.68 9.63 -11.61
C PRO A 32 9.38 10.06 -10.91
N PRO A 33 8.52 10.87 -11.56
CA PRO A 33 7.28 11.38 -10.96
C PRO A 33 6.32 10.27 -10.52
N HIS A 34 6.42 9.11 -11.19
CA HIS A 34 5.72 7.88 -10.84
C HIS A 34 6.76 6.75 -10.76
N ILE A 35 7.20 6.44 -9.56
CA ILE A 35 7.89 5.17 -9.32
C ILE A 35 6.80 4.15 -8.99
N ASP A 36 6.65 3.13 -9.85
CA ASP A 36 5.72 2.00 -9.65
C ASP A 36 6.08 1.09 -8.45
N SER A 37 7.00 1.51 -7.59
CA SER A 37 7.35 0.80 -6.35
C SER A 37 6.56 1.37 -5.18
N THR A 38 5.54 0.61 -4.76
CA THR A 38 4.89 0.84 -3.48
C THR A 38 5.74 0.22 -2.38
N LEU A 39 6.08 1.00 -1.36
CA LEU A 39 6.78 0.48 -0.18
C LEU A 39 5.82 -0.37 0.67
N SER A 40 6.11 -1.65 0.85
CA SER A 40 5.33 -2.51 1.76
C SER A 40 5.84 -2.36 3.20
N VAL A 41 4.95 -1.99 4.12
CA VAL A 41 5.23 -1.81 5.54
C VAL A 41 4.33 -2.74 6.35
N THR A 42 4.93 -3.69 7.05
CA THR A 42 4.19 -4.63 7.90
C THR A 42 4.45 -4.35 9.37
N VAL A 43 3.38 -4.18 10.14
CA VAL A 43 3.38 -3.71 11.52
C VAL A 43 2.69 -4.72 12.43
N GLU A 44 3.12 -4.84 13.68
CA GLU A 44 2.40 -5.64 14.68
C GLU A 44 1.20 -4.88 15.26
N GLU A 45 0.09 -5.59 15.51
CA GLU A 45 -1.05 -5.04 16.25
C GLU A 45 -0.62 -4.42 17.58
N GLY A 46 -1.15 -3.25 17.88
CA GLY A 46 -0.82 -2.45 19.06
C GLY A 46 0.57 -1.79 19.06
N GLN A 47 1.37 -1.96 18.02
CA GLN A 47 2.68 -1.33 17.91
C GLN A 47 2.55 0.20 17.75
N THR A 48 3.42 0.94 18.41
CA THR A 48 3.59 2.38 18.16
C THR A 48 4.46 2.59 16.92
N LEU A 49 4.04 3.44 15.97
CA LEU A 49 4.83 3.82 14.81
C LEU A 49 4.63 5.29 14.42
N ARG A 50 5.48 5.77 13.52
CA ARG A 50 5.35 7.08 12.88
C ARG A 50 5.37 6.93 11.36
N LEU A 51 4.39 7.54 10.70
CA LEU A 51 4.37 7.68 9.25
C LEU A 51 4.71 9.11 8.87
N LYS A 52 5.49 9.28 7.81
CA LYS A 52 5.98 10.60 7.39
C LYS A 52 6.00 10.75 5.88
N CYS A 53 5.59 11.91 5.41
CA CYS A 53 5.66 12.35 4.03
C CYS A 53 6.51 13.63 4.02
N THR A 54 7.55 13.66 3.18
CA THR A 54 8.54 14.73 3.15
C THR A 54 8.77 15.23 1.72
N ALA A 55 8.67 16.55 1.55
CA ALA A 55 9.14 17.26 0.37
C ALA A 55 10.68 17.36 0.43
N GLY A 56 11.35 16.64 -0.47
CA GLY A 56 12.78 16.74 -0.71
C GLY A 56 13.13 17.89 -1.65
N GLU A 57 14.27 17.77 -2.32
CA GLU A 57 14.78 18.83 -3.20
C GLU A 57 13.91 18.99 -4.46
N GLY A 58 13.68 20.25 -4.87
CA GLY A 58 12.90 20.60 -6.06
C GLY A 58 11.37 20.49 -5.90
N ILE A 59 10.88 20.03 -4.76
CA ILE A 59 9.45 19.89 -4.47
C ILE A 59 8.89 21.16 -3.82
N ASP A 60 7.73 21.63 -4.27
CA ASP A 60 6.98 22.73 -3.66
C ASP A 60 6.28 22.25 -2.38
N GLU A 61 6.88 22.62 -1.25
CA GLU A 61 6.43 22.37 0.12
C GLU A 61 4.96 22.77 0.37
N GLN A 62 4.44 23.79 -0.32
CA GLN A 62 3.05 24.26 -0.13
C GLN A 62 2.02 23.29 -0.70
N THR A 63 2.41 22.50 -1.70
CA THR A 63 1.53 21.54 -2.38
C THR A 63 1.58 20.15 -1.76
N LEU A 64 2.41 19.94 -0.73
CA LEU A 64 2.59 18.65 -0.09
C LEU A 64 1.29 18.16 0.57
N LYS A 65 0.87 16.96 0.19
CA LYS A 65 -0.28 16.26 0.77
C LYS A 65 0.15 14.88 1.24
N PHE A 66 -0.43 14.49 2.36
CA PHE A 66 -0.25 13.15 2.90
C PHE A 66 -1.64 12.55 3.13
N GLU A 67 -1.96 11.53 2.36
CA GLU A 67 -3.32 11.01 2.25
C GLU A 67 -3.31 9.50 2.51
N ARG A 68 -4.41 8.98 3.03
CA ARG A 68 -4.70 7.55 3.09
C ARG A 68 -6.01 7.31 2.38
N GLU A 69 -5.98 6.47 1.35
CA GLU A 69 -7.19 6.14 0.56
C GLU A 69 -7.98 7.37 0.12
N LEU A 70 -7.28 8.43 -0.33
CA LEU A 70 -7.82 9.73 -0.78
C LEU A 70 -8.34 10.65 0.34
N GLU A 71 -8.16 10.30 1.61
CA GLU A 71 -8.46 11.16 2.75
C GLU A 71 -7.18 11.78 3.31
N GLU A 72 -7.15 13.12 3.44
CA GLU A 72 -5.98 13.81 3.98
C GLU A 72 -5.76 13.47 5.47
N ILE A 73 -4.52 13.10 5.79
CA ILE A 73 -4.12 12.76 7.14
C ILE A 73 -3.83 14.04 7.92
N HIS A 74 -4.63 14.28 8.95
CA HIS A 74 -4.40 15.38 9.90
C HIS A 74 -3.26 15.05 10.87
N GLY A 75 -2.02 15.15 10.38
CA GLY A 75 -0.79 14.92 11.13
C GLY A 75 -0.11 16.20 11.62
N LYS A 76 0.98 16.03 12.37
CA LYS A 76 1.91 17.13 12.71
C LYS A 76 2.61 17.60 11.43
N ARG A 77 2.39 18.88 11.09
CA ARG A 77 2.95 19.52 9.90
C ARG A 77 4.16 20.41 10.24
N THR A 78 5.14 20.38 9.36
CA THR A 78 6.30 21.27 9.28
C THR A 78 6.34 21.81 7.84
N PRO A 79 7.17 22.82 7.52
CA PRO A 79 7.26 23.31 6.14
C PRO A 79 7.48 22.19 5.12
N ARG A 80 8.42 21.27 5.42
CA ARG A 80 8.82 20.19 4.52
C ARG A 80 8.13 18.85 4.73
N SER A 81 7.34 18.67 5.78
CA SER A 81 6.83 17.33 6.08
C SER A 81 5.52 17.32 6.84
N VAL A 82 4.73 16.29 6.57
CA VAL A 82 3.54 15.90 7.32
C VAL A 82 3.84 14.56 7.99
N SER A 83 3.51 14.42 9.27
CA SER A 83 3.74 13.17 9.99
C SER A 83 2.59 12.78 10.91
N GLN A 84 2.23 11.51 10.90
CA GLN A 84 1.22 10.92 11.77
C GLN A 84 1.90 10.02 12.80
N HIS A 85 1.57 10.21 14.06
CA HIS A 85 2.02 9.32 15.15
C HIS A 85 0.85 8.40 15.50
N ILE A 86 1.06 7.09 15.38
CA ILE A 86 0.10 6.06 15.75
C ILE A 86 0.63 5.40 17.02
N PHE A 87 -0.07 5.62 18.15
CA PHE A 87 0.36 5.07 19.45
C PHE A 87 0.06 3.58 19.59
N ASN A 88 -1.04 3.14 19.02
CA ASN A 88 -1.54 1.78 19.07
C ASN A 88 -2.10 1.44 17.69
N PHE A 89 -1.28 0.78 16.86
CA PHE A 89 -1.69 0.37 15.53
C PHE A 89 -2.86 -0.62 15.61
N GLU A 90 -3.83 -0.45 14.72
CA GLU A 90 -4.99 -1.33 14.58
C GLU A 90 -5.29 -1.42 13.09
N ASP A 91 -5.35 -2.64 12.55
CA ASP A 91 -5.48 -2.91 11.12
C ASP A 91 -6.70 -2.22 10.51
N ALA A 92 -7.86 -2.36 11.17
CA ALA A 92 -9.13 -1.81 10.69
C ALA A 92 -9.14 -0.28 10.55
N THR A 93 -8.31 0.42 11.32
CA THR A 93 -8.31 1.88 11.40
C THR A 93 -7.06 2.52 10.84
N HIS A 94 -5.96 1.79 10.66
CA HIS A 94 -4.67 2.32 10.26
C HIS A 94 -4.04 1.63 9.05
N SER A 95 -4.45 0.42 8.69
CA SER A 95 -3.97 -0.19 7.45
C SER A 95 -4.54 0.52 6.23
N GLY A 96 -3.86 0.40 5.10
CA GLY A 96 -4.29 0.99 3.84
C GLY A 96 -3.15 1.46 2.97
N LEU A 97 -3.53 2.10 1.86
CA LEU A 97 -2.60 2.74 0.94
C LEU A 97 -2.41 4.20 1.36
N TYR A 98 -1.18 4.53 1.73
CA TYR A 98 -0.76 5.88 2.07
C TYR A 98 -0.01 6.49 0.88
N GLU A 99 -0.36 7.71 0.53
CA GLU A 99 0.21 8.43 -0.60
C GLU A 99 0.76 9.78 -0.14
N CYS A 100 2.01 10.04 -0.53
CA CYS A 100 2.66 11.32 -0.38
C CYS A 100 2.70 11.96 -1.76
N PHE A 101 2.05 13.11 -1.90
CA PHE A 101 1.87 13.79 -3.16
C PHE A 101 2.33 15.24 -3.05
N ALA A 102 3.00 15.76 -4.08
CA ALA A 102 3.31 17.18 -4.20
C ALA A 102 3.57 17.54 -5.66
N ARG A 103 3.70 18.83 -5.92
CA ARG A 103 4.14 19.37 -7.20
C ARG A 103 5.52 20.00 -7.09
N THR A 104 6.24 20.10 -8.19
CA THR A 104 7.42 20.94 -8.32
C THR A 104 7.01 22.39 -8.60
N SER A 105 7.97 23.32 -8.57
CA SER A 105 7.71 24.71 -8.97
C SER A 105 7.32 24.88 -10.45
N SER A 106 7.69 23.91 -11.31
CA SER A 106 7.26 23.82 -12.72
C SER A 106 5.83 23.27 -12.88
N GLY A 107 5.24 22.74 -11.80
CA GLY A 107 3.91 22.14 -11.80
C GLY A 107 3.88 20.65 -12.11
N GLU A 108 5.03 19.97 -12.19
CA GLU A 108 5.12 18.52 -12.37
C GLU A 108 4.69 17.81 -11.09
N GLU A 109 3.87 16.77 -11.23
CA GLU A 109 3.33 16.04 -10.08
C GLU A 109 4.25 14.88 -9.71
N HIS A 110 4.57 14.74 -8.43
CA HIS A 110 5.33 13.63 -7.88
C HIS A 110 4.51 12.92 -6.81
N SER A 111 4.49 11.60 -6.89
CA SER A 111 3.83 10.75 -5.90
C SER A 111 4.69 9.57 -5.49
N ARG A 112 4.60 9.21 -4.22
CA ARG A 112 5.10 7.95 -3.68
C ARG A 112 4.06 7.32 -2.78
N LYS A 113 4.01 5.99 -2.80
CA LYS A 113 3.01 5.20 -2.09
C LYS A 113 3.67 4.22 -1.12
N MET A 114 3.05 4.02 0.04
CA MET A 114 3.33 2.87 0.90
C MET A 114 2.03 2.14 1.22
N ARG A 115 2.09 0.81 1.27
CA ARG A 115 1.02 -0.02 1.79
C ARG A 115 1.37 -0.40 3.21
N VAL A 116 0.57 0.05 4.18
CA VAL A 116 0.72 -0.32 5.58
C VAL A 116 -0.28 -1.43 5.90
N SER A 117 0.19 -2.50 6.51
CA SER A 117 -0.64 -3.65 6.87
C SER A 117 -0.21 -4.27 8.20
N THR A 118 -1.13 -4.98 8.85
CA THR A 118 -0.78 -5.81 10.00
C THR A 118 -0.01 -7.07 9.58
N LYS A 119 0.88 -7.55 10.45
CA LYS A 119 1.52 -8.86 10.27
C LYS A 119 0.48 -9.97 10.28
N ALA A 120 0.76 -11.01 9.51
CA ALA A 120 -0.03 -12.23 9.56
C ALA A 120 -0.16 -12.75 11.00
N VAL A 121 -1.37 -13.13 11.36
CA VAL A 121 -1.69 -13.78 12.64
C VAL A 121 -2.07 -15.23 12.33
N LEU A 122 -1.50 -16.16 13.09
CA LEU A 122 -1.86 -17.56 12.96
C LEU A 122 -3.30 -17.79 13.44
N PRO A 123 -4.13 -18.55 12.70
CA PRO A 123 -5.42 -18.96 13.19
C PRO A 123 -5.29 -19.76 14.49
N GLY A 124 -6.29 -19.68 15.37
CA GLY A 124 -6.19 -20.22 16.73
C GLY A 124 -6.04 -21.75 16.82
N ASP A 125 -6.29 -22.48 15.74
CA ASP A 125 -6.09 -23.93 15.62
C ASP A 125 -4.65 -24.33 15.22
N PHE A 126 -3.77 -23.37 15.01
CA PHE A 126 -2.36 -23.61 14.67
C PHE A 126 -1.46 -23.39 15.89
N VAL A 127 -0.47 -24.25 16.03
CA VAL A 127 0.59 -24.08 17.03
C VAL A 127 1.76 -23.35 16.37
N PRO A 128 2.28 -22.24 16.92
CA PRO A 128 3.46 -21.57 16.36
C PRO A 128 4.64 -22.53 16.24
N CYS A 129 5.40 -22.42 15.14
CA CYS A 129 6.61 -23.21 14.97
C CYS A 129 7.65 -22.90 16.06
N PRO A 130 8.55 -23.85 16.40
CA PRO A 130 9.60 -23.62 17.40
C PRO A 130 10.47 -22.42 17.04
N ASN A 131 10.92 -21.66 18.05
CA ASN A 131 11.78 -20.49 17.87
C ASN A 131 13.04 -20.85 17.06
N GLY A 132 13.29 -20.12 15.96
CA GLY A 132 14.44 -20.31 15.07
C GLY A 132 14.15 -21.08 13.78
N ASP A 133 12.90 -21.49 13.57
CA ASP A 133 12.45 -22.09 12.31
C ASP A 133 11.96 -21.01 11.32
N ASP A 134 12.88 -20.54 10.47
CA ASP A 134 12.62 -19.49 9.47
C ASP A 134 11.92 -20.05 8.20
N TYR A 135 11.12 -21.11 8.32
CA TYR A 135 10.48 -21.78 7.20
C TYR A 135 9.67 -20.84 6.29
N CYS A 136 9.02 -19.82 6.86
CA CYS A 136 8.21 -18.83 6.15
C CYS A 136 8.95 -17.52 5.85
N GLY A 137 10.26 -17.46 6.12
CA GLY A 137 11.07 -16.26 6.00
C GLY A 137 10.58 -15.11 6.89
N ALA A 138 10.89 -13.88 6.47
CA ALA A 138 10.54 -12.66 7.20
C ALA A 138 9.12 -12.14 6.92
N ASN A 139 8.46 -12.64 5.86
CA ASN A 139 7.19 -12.11 5.34
C ASN A 139 5.99 -13.02 5.67
N GLY A 140 6.08 -13.78 6.77
CA GLY A 140 5.01 -14.67 7.18
C GLY A 140 5.22 -15.28 8.56
N ARG A 141 4.17 -15.95 9.05
CA ARG A 141 4.20 -16.70 10.31
C ARG A 141 4.09 -18.20 10.04
N CYS A 142 4.96 -18.95 10.71
CA CYS A 142 4.96 -20.42 10.64
C CYS A 142 4.03 -20.99 11.71
N GLY A 143 3.04 -21.76 11.26
CA GLY A 143 2.14 -22.53 12.11
C GLY A 143 2.22 -24.03 11.79
N MET A 144 2.02 -24.86 12.80
CA MET A 144 1.95 -26.31 12.67
C MET A 144 0.53 -26.79 12.89
N LYS A 145 0.06 -27.69 12.02
CA LYS A 145 -1.24 -28.37 12.14
C LYS A 145 -1.06 -29.83 11.70
N ASN A 146 -1.36 -30.78 12.60
CA ASN A 146 -1.21 -32.22 12.32
C ASN A 146 0.18 -32.62 11.79
N GLU A 147 1.26 -32.09 12.40
CA GLU A 147 2.68 -32.29 11.99
C GLU A 147 3.11 -31.58 10.70
N ASP A 148 2.18 -31.03 9.92
CA ASP A 148 2.49 -30.23 8.74
C ASP A 148 2.78 -28.77 9.09
N LYS A 149 3.82 -28.21 8.46
CA LYS A 149 4.15 -26.78 8.55
C LYS A 149 3.41 -26.00 7.47
N ILE A 150 2.78 -24.91 7.88
CA ILE A 150 2.02 -24.02 7.02
C ILE A 150 2.47 -22.59 7.28
N CYS A 151 2.62 -21.82 6.21
CA CYS A 151 2.91 -20.40 6.27
C CYS A 151 1.65 -19.57 6.09
N VAL A 152 1.43 -18.63 7.00
CA VAL A 152 0.46 -17.55 6.81
C VAL A 152 1.25 -16.32 6.41
N CYS A 153 1.14 -15.91 5.15
CA CYS A 153 1.92 -14.82 4.59
C CYS A 153 1.36 -13.46 4.99
N ASP A 154 2.27 -12.51 5.17
CA ASP A 154 1.93 -11.11 5.36
C ASP A 154 1.19 -10.58 4.12
N PRO A 155 0.30 -9.58 4.28
CA PRO A 155 -0.45 -9.02 3.17
C PRO A 155 0.47 -8.53 2.05
N GLY A 156 0.21 -8.99 0.83
CA GLY A 156 1.05 -8.70 -0.34
C GLY A 156 2.09 -9.78 -0.66
N TYR A 157 2.17 -10.85 0.13
CA TYR A 157 3.05 -11.99 -0.15
C TYR A 157 2.27 -13.30 -0.37
N VAL A 158 2.82 -14.16 -1.22
CA VAL A 158 2.35 -15.51 -1.56
C VAL A 158 3.53 -16.45 -1.79
N GLY A 159 3.22 -17.72 -2.03
CA GLY A 159 4.19 -18.79 -2.15
C GLY A 159 4.07 -19.75 -0.98
N GLN A 160 4.82 -20.84 -1.02
CA GLN A 160 4.80 -21.82 0.06
C GLN A 160 5.48 -21.27 1.32
N GLN A 161 6.43 -20.35 1.13
CA GLN A 161 7.28 -19.74 2.16
C GLN A 161 7.19 -18.21 2.15
N CYS A 162 6.15 -17.64 1.55
CA CYS A 162 5.94 -16.18 1.45
C CYS A 162 7.07 -15.44 0.72
N GLU A 163 7.64 -16.10 -0.29
CA GLU A 163 8.79 -15.68 -1.08
C GLU A 163 8.43 -14.78 -2.26
N HIS A 164 7.15 -14.73 -2.65
CA HIS A 164 6.68 -14.00 -3.83
C HIS A 164 5.78 -12.82 -3.45
N LEU A 165 5.93 -11.70 -4.15
CA LEU A 165 5.00 -10.57 -4.04
C LEU A 165 3.74 -10.83 -4.86
N LEU A 166 2.57 -10.52 -4.29
CA LEU A 166 1.30 -10.48 -4.99
C LEU A 166 1.28 -9.28 -5.93
N VAL A 167 1.43 -9.53 -7.23
CA VAL A 167 1.42 -8.50 -8.30
C VAL A 167 0.04 -7.83 -8.47
N LYS A 168 -0.94 -8.08 -7.61
CA LYS A 168 -2.31 -7.56 -7.75
C LYS A 168 -2.44 -6.05 -7.51
N ASP A 169 -1.45 -5.43 -6.85
CA ASP A 169 -1.39 -3.97 -6.70
C ASP A 169 -0.95 -3.24 -7.98
N TYR A 170 -0.36 -3.94 -8.96
CA TYR A 170 0.10 -3.32 -10.21
C TYR A 170 -1.02 -3.02 -11.21
N LEU A 171 -2.21 -3.62 -11.06
CA LEU A 171 -3.31 -3.44 -12.00
C LEU A 171 -4.42 -2.51 -11.51
N SER A 172 -4.31 -1.97 -10.29
CA SER A 172 -5.34 -1.08 -9.73
C SER A 172 -5.11 0.41 -10.09
N ASP A 173 -3.88 0.80 -10.41
CA ASP A 173 -3.50 2.20 -10.71
C ASP A 173 -3.72 2.63 -12.17
N SER A 174 -4.16 1.73 -13.06
CA SER A 174 -4.46 2.07 -14.46
C SER A 174 -5.93 2.31 -14.78
N ILE A 175 -6.84 2.20 -13.79
CA ILE A 175 -8.21 2.70 -13.98
C ILE A 175 -8.22 4.20 -13.65
N SER A 176 -7.53 4.97 -14.48
CA SER A 176 -7.99 6.32 -14.76
C SER A 176 -9.39 6.15 -15.34
N VAL A 177 -10.42 6.42 -14.54
CA VAL A 177 -11.74 6.73 -15.07
C VAL A 177 -11.56 8.02 -15.85
N THR A 178 -10.98 7.93 -17.05
CA THR A 178 -11.43 8.77 -18.14
C THR A 178 -12.91 8.49 -18.20
N THR A 179 -13.70 9.35 -17.57
CA THR A 179 -15.05 9.62 -17.99
C THR A 179 -14.94 9.70 -19.50
N ALA A 180 -15.37 8.65 -20.19
CA ALA A 180 -15.64 8.74 -21.60
C ALA A 180 -16.70 9.83 -21.67
N LYS A 181 -16.24 11.07 -21.88
CA LYS A 181 -17.06 12.12 -22.41
C LYS A 181 -17.41 11.55 -23.78
N VAL A 182 -18.49 10.77 -23.82
CA VAL A 182 -19.22 10.48 -25.04
C VAL A 182 -19.65 11.84 -25.52
N VAL A 183 -18.73 12.49 -26.25
CA VAL A 183 -19.05 13.55 -27.16
C VAL A 183 -20.03 12.87 -28.10
N ALA A 184 -21.31 13.14 -27.89
CA ALA A 184 -22.37 12.87 -28.84
C ALA A 184 -22.07 13.74 -30.08
N GLY A 185 -21.10 13.28 -30.86
CA GLY A 185 -20.61 13.88 -32.08
C GLY A 185 -20.88 12.91 -33.22
N ALA A 186 -22.00 13.16 -33.92
CA ALA A 186 -22.24 12.78 -35.31
C ALA A 186 -21.91 11.32 -35.73
N GLY A 187 -22.69 10.35 -35.24
CA GLY A 187 -22.74 8.98 -35.78
C GLY A 187 -24.06 8.65 -36.49
N GLY A 188 -24.75 9.65 -37.04
CA GLY A 188 -26.16 9.56 -37.46
C GLY A 188 -26.47 8.85 -38.79
N THR A 189 -25.50 8.34 -39.54
CA THR A 189 -25.77 7.80 -40.90
C THR A 189 -25.63 6.29 -41.03
N LEU A 190 -24.92 5.60 -40.13
CA LEU A 190 -24.68 4.16 -40.28
C LEU A 190 -25.86 3.29 -39.80
N ASN A 191 -26.60 3.75 -38.79
CA ASN A 191 -27.72 2.98 -38.23
C ASN A 191 -28.99 3.02 -39.10
N VAL A 192 -29.22 4.08 -39.86
CA VAL A 192 -30.40 4.19 -40.74
C VAL A 192 -30.28 3.23 -41.93
N ALA A 193 -29.08 3.11 -42.53
CA ALA A 193 -28.85 2.19 -43.65
C ALA A 193 -29.06 0.72 -43.25
N LEU A 194 -28.63 0.33 -42.04
CA LEU A 194 -28.85 -1.01 -41.50
C LEU A 194 -30.34 -1.29 -41.24
N ILE A 195 -31.09 -0.32 -40.71
CA ILE A 195 -32.53 -0.46 -40.51
C ILE A 195 -33.25 -0.61 -41.87
N PHE A 196 -32.93 0.20 -42.88
CA PHE A 196 -33.52 0.06 -44.22
C PHE A 196 -33.21 -1.29 -44.88
N LEU A 197 -31.99 -1.80 -44.73
CA LEU A 197 -31.61 -3.12 -45.23
C LEU A 197 -32.39 -4.25 -44.56
N THR A 198 -32.56 -4.19 -43.23
CA THR A 198 -33.34 -5.20 -42.50
C THR A 198 -34.83 -5.18 -42.86
N VAL A 199 -35.42 -4.00 -43.07
CA VAL A 199 -36.82 -3.88 -43.51
C VAL A 199 -36.98 -4.40 -44.95
N LEU A 200 -36.05 -4.09 -45.85
CA LEU A 200 -36.07 -4.61 -47.24
C LEU A 200 -36.01 -6.15 -47.27
N PHE A 201 -35.08 -6.74 -46.52
CA PHE A 201 -34.98 -8.21 -46.40
C PHE A 201 -36.25 -8.82 -45.82
N ALA A 202 -36.84 -8.23 -44.78
CA ALA A 202 -38.10 -8.72 -44.20
C ALA A 202 -39.27 -8.67 -45.20
N THR A 203 -39.36 -7.61 -46.03
CA THR A 203 -40.43 -7.51 -47.03
C THR A 203 -40.27 -8.46 -48.21
N LEU A 204 -39.04 -8.84 -48.56
CA LEU A 204 -38.78 -9.80 -49.64
C LEU A 204 -39.12 -11.24 -49.23
N PHE A 205 -38.92 -11.61 -47.96
CA PHE A 205 -39.23 -12.95 -47.44
C PHE A 205 -40.71 -13.21 -47.16
N ILE A 206 -41.57 -12.18 -47.15
CA ILE A 206 -43.01 -12.33 -46.92
C ILE A 206 -43.78 -12.58 -48.24
N LYS A 207 -43.11 -12.53 -49.40
CA LYS A 207 -43.75 -12.60 -50.72
C LYS A 207 -43.38 -13.81 -51.57
N GLU A 208 -42.93 -14.90 -50.94
CA GLU A 208 -42.89 -16.26 -51.51
C GLU A 208 -43.80 -17.20 -50.70
#